data_AF-A0A8J6UP28-F1
#
_entry.id   AF-A0A8J6UP28-F1
#
_cell.length_a   1.000
_cell.length_b   1.000
_cell.length_c   1.000
_cell.angle_alpha   90.00
_cell.angle_beta   90.00
_cell.angle_gamma   90.00
#
_symmetry.space_group_name_H-M   'P 1'
#
loop_
_entity.id
_entity.type
_entity.pdbx_description
1 polymer ?
#
loop_
_entity_poly.entity_id
_entity_poly.type
_entity_poly.pdbx_seq_one_letter_code
_entity_poly.pdbx_strand_id
1 'polypeptide(L)'
;MDYLILTSILKKQVYIGQSRISVAALIPVALTVAAATGLNMVYAKRYKNLLAYFENFHPGIYERIRRKPDVGPFYSTGYNYVKPLAELTKQPEIQNDLKAKKMLANFLKFDQRTTWIGIAIGISGLLMFSVISIMASY
;
A
#
# COMPACT_ATOMS: atom_id res chain seq x y z
N MET A 1 -24.26 13.08 -26.91
CA MET A 1 -23.80 14.38 -26.36
C MET A 1 -22.67 14.21 -25.34
N ASP A 2 -22.62 13.10 -24.60
CA ASP A 2 -21.68 12.91 -23.49
C ASP A 2 -20.20 12.85 -23.87
N TYR A 3 -19.89 12.33 -25.07
CA TYR A 3 -18.50 12.23 -25.56
C TYR A 3 -17.84 13.60 -25.84
N LEU A 4 -18.62 14.56 -26.34
CA LEU A 4 -18.16 15.93 -26.58
C LEU A 4 -17.87 16.68 -25.26
N ILE A 5 -18.67 16.40 -24.23
CA ILE A 5 -18.47 16.97 -22.90
C ILE A 5 -17.20 16.39 -22.26
N LEU A 6 -17.04 15.06 -22.30
CA LEU A 6 -15.88 14.37 -21.73
C LEU A 6 -14.56 14.84 -22.37
N THR A 7 -14.53 14.94 -23.70
CA THR A 7 -13.35 15.39 -24.45
C THR A 7 -13.04 16.87 -24.18
N SER A 8 -14.04 17.73 -23.97
CA SER A 8 -13.81 19.13 -23.58
C SER A 8 -13.22 19.24 -22.17
N ILE A 9 -13.65 18.39 -21.23
CA ILE A 9 -13.15 18.37 -19.84
C ILE A 9 -11.71 17.86 -19.80
N LEU A 10 -11.39 16.80 -20.54
CA LEU A 10 -10.05 16.22 -20.58
C LEU A 10 -9.01 17.15 -21.23
N LYS A 11 -9.44 18.07 -22.10
CA LYS A 11 -8.59 19.11 -22.70
C LYS A 11 -8.36 20.32 -21.79
N LYS A 12 -9.11 20.46 -20.70
CA LYS A 12 -8.88 21.57 -19.75
C LYS A 12 -7.52 21.44 -19.10
N GLN A 13 -6.86 22.57 -18.89
CA GLN A 13 -5.63 22.66 -18.11
C GLN A 13 -5.95 23.32 -16.76
N VAL A 14 -5.36 22.78 -15.70
CA VAL A 14 -5.45 23.29 -14.33
C VAL A 14 -4.07 23.78 -13.93
N TYR A 15 -4.03 24.87 -13.19
CA TYR A 15 -2.79 25.41 -12.64
C TYR A 15 -2.54 24.80 -11.26
N ILE A 16 -1.36 24.21 -11.07
CA ILE A 16 -0.87 23.78 -9.76
C ILE A 16 0.46 24.51 -9.54
N GLY A 17 0.46 25.51 -8.66
CA GLY A 17 1.58 26.45 -8.51
C GLY A 17 1.80 27.24 -9.80
N GLN A 18 3.03 27.21 -10.33
CA GLN A 18 3.39 27.85 -11.61
C GLN A 18 3.19 26.93 -12.83
N SER A 19 2.83 25.67 -12.63
CA SER A 19 2.76 24.67 -13.71
C SER A 19 1.33 24.51 -14.25
N ARG A 20 1.18 24.44 -15.57
CA ARG A 20 -0.07 24.06 -16.26
C ARG A 20 -0.09 22.56 -16.49
N ILE A 21 -1.11 21.88 -15.97
CA ILE A 21 -1.25 20.43 -16.08
C ILE A 21 -2.62 20.10 -16.68
N SER A 22 -2.66 19.21 -17.68
CA SER A 22 -3.92 18.74 -18.26
C SER A 22 -4.76 17.96 -17.24
N VAL A 23 -6.08 18.14 -17.23
CA VAL A 23 -7.00 17.32 -16.43
C VAL A 23 -6.85 15.84 -16.78
N ALA A 24 -6.57 15.50 -18.04
CA ALA A 24 -6.29 14.13 -18.47
C ALA A 24 -5.05 13.54 -17.79
N ALA A 25 -4.08 14.38 -17.39
CA ALA A 25 -2.90 13.96 -16.64
C ALA A 25 -3.15 13.82 -15.13
N LEU A 26 -4.11 14.57 -14.58
CA LEU A 26 -4.42 14.57 -13.15
C LEU A 26 -5.28 13.38 -12.73
N ILE A 27 -6.25 12.97 -13.55
CA ILE A 27 -7.16 11.85 -13.23
C ILE A 27 -6.39 10.55 -12.93
N PRO A 28 -5.43 10.11 -13.77
CA PRO A 28 -4.75 8.84 -13.53
C PRO A 28 -3.81 8.91 -12.33
N VAL A 29 -3.18 10.06 -12.09
CA VAL A 29 -2.37 10.31 -10.89
C VAL A 29 -3.24 10.25 -9.64
N ALA A 30 -4.39 10.92 -9.63
CA ALA A 30 -5.32 10.89 -8.51
C ALA A 30 -5.84 9.46 -8.21
N LEU A 31 -6.17 8.68 -9.25
CA LEU A 31 -6.56 7.27 -9.11
C LEU A 31 -5.44 6.41 -8.52
N THR A 32 -4.21 6.63 -8.95
CA THR A 32 -3.03 5.90 -8.45
C THR A 32 -2.78 6.21 -6.98
N VAL A 33 -2.87 7.50 -6.60
CA VAL A 33 -2.74 7.95 -5.20
C VAL A 33 -3.87 7.40 -4.33
N ALA A 34 -5.12 7.42 -4.81
CA ALA A 34 -6.25 6.87 -4.09
C ALA A 34 -6.12 5.35 -3.88
N ALA A 35 -5.68 4.61 -4.91
CA ALA A 35 -5.44 3.18 -4.83
C ALA A 35 -4.32 2.84 -3.82
N ALA A 36 -3.20 3.57 -3.87
CA ALA A 36 -2.10 3.40 -2.93
C ALA A 36 -2.54 3.70 -1.48
N THR A 37 -3.29 4.78 -1.27
CA THR A 37 -3.80 5.18 0.04
C THR A 37 -4.79 4.15 0.59
N GLY A 38 -5.73 3.68 -0.23
CA GLY A 38 -6.69 2.64 0.16
C GLY A 38 -5.99 1.34 0.54
N LEU A 39 -4.98 0.93 -0.23
CA LEU A 39 -4.16 -0.24 0.08
C LEU A 39 -3.42 -0.08 1.42
N ASN A 40 -2.89 1.11 1.71
CA ASN A 40 -2.24 1.42 2.99
C ASN A 40 -3.20 1.26 4.18
N MET A 41 -4.41 1.81 4.05
CA MET A 41 -5.41 1.76 5.12
C MET A 41 -5.81 0.33 5.44
N VAL A 42 -6.01 -0.51 4.41
CA VAL A 42 -6.32 -1.94 4.60
C VAL A 42 -5.16 -2.67 5.25
N TYR A 43 -3.92 -2.37 4.84
CA TYR A 43 -2.72 -2.95 5.42
C TYR A 43 -2.57 -2.59 6.89
N ALA A 44 -2.63 -1.30 7.23
CA ALA A 44 -2.56 -0.79 8.59
C ALA A 44 -3.65 -1.40 9.49
N LYS A 45 -4.88 -1.53 8.99
CA LYS A 45 -5.99 -2.14 9.74
C LYS A 45 -5.70 -3.62 10.06
N ARG A 46 -5.25 -4.40 9.07
CA ARG A 46 -4.93 -5.83 9.27
C ARG A 46 -3.75 -6.02 10.21
N TYR A 47 -2.72 -5.18 10.10
CA TYR A 47 -1.57 -5.19 10.99
C TYR A 47 -1.94 -4.84 12.43
N LYS A 48 -2.76 -3.80 12.64
CA LYS A 48 -3.28 -3.44 13.97
C LYS A 48 -4.10 -4.57 14.61
N ASN A 49 -4.96 -5.23 13.85
CA ASN A 49 -5.73 -6.36 14.35
C ASN A 49 -4.84 -7.55 14.77
N LEU A 50 -3.76 -7.78 14.02
CA LEU A 50 -2.78 -8.82 14.36
C LEU A 50 -2.02 -8.46 15.65
N LEU A 51 -1.57 -7.21 15.76
CA LEU A 51 -0.90 -6.70 16.97
C LEU A 51 -1.80 -6.78 18.20
N ALA A 52 -3.06 -6.36 18.09
CA ALA A 52 -4.02 -6.44 19.18
C ALA A 52 -4.26 -7.88 19.66
N TYR A 53 -4.20 -8.86 18.75
CA TYR A 53 -4.27 -10.26 19.15
C TYR A 53 -3.03 -10.67 19.97
N PHE A 54 -1.82 -10.33 19.49
CA PHE A 54 -0.60 -10.65 20.21
C PHE A 54 -0.48 -9.90 21.54
N GLU A 55 -0.95 -8.66 21.63
CA GLU A 55 -0.98 -7.89 22.88
C GLU A 55 -1.78 -8.60 23.98
N ASN A 56 -2.95 -9.14 23.62
CA ASN A 56 -3.86 -9.77 24.57
C ASN A 56 -3.48 -11.22 24.92
N PHE A 57 -3.01 -12.00 23.94
CA PHE A 57 -2.82 -13.44 24.12
C PHE A 57 -1.35 -13.88 24.19
N HIS A 58 -0.41 -13.06 23.70
CA HIS A 58 1.02 -13.37 23.67
C HIS A 58 1.87 -12.11 23.95
N PRO A 59 1.75 -11.48 25.13
CA PRO A 59 2.36 -10.17 25.42
C PRO A 59 3.88 -10.16 25.24
N GLY A 60 4.57 -11.28 25.50
CA GLY A 60 6.02 -11.41 25.26
C GLY A 60 6.40 -11.42 23.77
N ILE A 61 5.50 -11.85 22.89
CA ILE A 61 5.65 -11.75 21.44
C ILE A 61 5.34 -10.33 20.98
N TYR A 62 4.26 -9.73 21.50
CA TYR A 62 3.92 -8.34 21.24
C TYR A 62 5.06 -7.38 21.57
N GLU A 63 5.67 -7.51 22.75
CA GLU A 63 6.82 -6.68 23.16
C GLU A 63 8.03 -6.89 22.23
N ARG A 64 8.27 -8.10 21.73
CA ARG A 64 9.32 -8.37 20.74
C ARG A 64 9.05 -7.71 19.38
N ILE A 65 7.79 -7.66 18.94
CA ILE A 65 7.39 -6.95 17.72
C ILE A 65 7.48 -5.43 17.95
N ARG A 66 6.97 -4.94 19.08
CA ARG A 66 6.93 -3.52 19.45
C ARG A 66 8.32 -2.90 19.62
N ARG A 67 9.28 -3.64 20.19
CA ARG A 67 10.66 -3.19 20.42
C ARG A 67 11.56 -3.22 19.18
N LYS A 68 11.07 -3.73 18.05
CA LYS A 68 11.72 -3.60 16.73
C LYS A 68 10.93 -2.63 15.81
N PRO A 69 10.70 -1.35 16.19
CA PRO A 69 10.04 -0.41 15.30
C PRO A 69 11.08 0.11 14.30
N ASP A 70 11.27 -0.56 13.16
CA ASP A 70 12.01 0.06 12.05
C ASP A 70 11.09 1.08 11.35
N VAL A 71 10.98 2.26 11.98
CA VAL A 71 10.35 3.47 11.45
C VAL A 71 11.27 4.12 10.42
N GLY A 72 11.14 3.68 9.17
CA GLY A 72 11.47 4.51 8.00
C GLY A 72 10.22 5.32 7.59
N PRO A 73 10.33 6.63 7.28
CA PRO A 73 9.17 7.50 7.11
C PRO A 73 8.35 7.28 5.82
N PHE A 74 8.75 6.39 4.91
CA PHE A 74 8.04 6.19 3.65
C PHE A 74 8.18 4.75 3.20
N TYR A 75 7.05 4.04 3.04
CA TYR A 75 6.73 2.85 2.21
C TYR A 75 7.77 1.73 1.91
N SER A 76 9.05 1.86 2.25
CA SER A 76 10.10 0.84 2.13
C SER A 76 10.00 -0.23 3.21
N THR A 77 9.17 -0.01 4.22
CA THR A 77 9.17 -0.81 5.46
C THR A 77 8.18 -1.97 5.48
N GLY A 78 7.44 -2.27 4.40
CA GLY A 78 6.69 -3.54 4.33
C GLY A 78 7.60 -4.75 4.60
N TYR A 79 8.81 -4.72 4.06
CA TYR A 79 9.82 -5.77 4.24
C TYR A 79 10.37 -5.88 5.68
N ASN A 80 10.39 -4.76 6.42
CA ASN A 80 10.98 -4.70 7.77
C ASN A 80 9.99 -5.11 8.87
N TYR A 81 8.68 -4.90 8.67
CA TYR A 81 7.65 -5.38 9.61
C TYR A 81 7.35 -6.88 9.45
N VAL A 82 7.55 -7.42 8.25
CA VAL A 82 7.20 -8.80 7.91
C VAL A 82 8.26 -9.78 8.35
N LYS A 83 9.55 -9.42 8.34
CA LYS A 83 10.64 -10.28 8.82
C LYS A 83 10.42 -10.79 10.27
N PRO A 84 10.17 -9.92 11.26
CA PRO A 84 9.88 -10.36 12.63
C PRO A 84 8.63 -11.25 12.68
N LEU A 85 7.59 -10.92 11.91
CA LEU A 85 6.36 -11.73 11.85
C LEU A 85 6.60 -13.10 11.20
N ALA A 86 7.43 -13.19 10.16
CA ALA A 86 7.78 -14.45 9.52
C ALA A 86 8.59 -15.35 10.46
N GLU A 87 9.51 -14.78 11.24
CA GLU A 87 10.27 -15.52 12.26
C GLU A 87 9.36 -16.09 13.36
N LEU A 88 8.28 -15.38 13.72
CA LEU A 88 7.29 -15.86 14.69
C LEU A 88 6.56 -17.13 14.24
N THR A 89 6.40 -17.40 12.93
CA THR A 89 5.81 -18.68 12.47
C THR A 89 6.61 -19.91 12.93
N LYS A 90 7.91 -19.74 13.18
CA LYS A 90 8.81 -20.83 13.58
C LYS A 90 8.85 -21.05 15.09
N GLN A 91 8.24 -20.16 15.88
CA GLN A 91 8.24 -20.28 17.33
C GLN A 91 7.23 -21.33 17.80
N PRO A 92 7.62 -22.23 18.73
CA PRO A 92 6.73 -23.29 19.22
C PRO A 92 5.46 -22.73 19.89
N GLU A 93 5.56 -21.58 20.55
CA GLU A 93 4.42 -20.83 21.15
C GLU A 93 3.34 -20.50 20.11
N ILE A 94 3.74 -20.13 18.89
CA ILE A 94 2.83 -19.83 17.77
C ILE A 94 2.38 -21.09 17.03
N GLN A 95 3.23 -22.12 16.96
CA GLN A 95 2.87 -23.39 16.32
C GLN A 95 1.77 -24.14 17.07
N ASN A 96 1.74 -23.98 18.40
CA ASN A 96 0.73 -24.58 19.28
C ASN A 96 -0.58 -23.78 19.33
N ASP A 97 -0.56 -22.47 19.02
CA ASP A 97 -1.77 -21.65 18.90
C ASP A 97 -2.28 -21.63 17.44
N LEU A 98 -3.29 -22.46 17.16
CA LEU A 98 -3.92 -22.57 15.84
C LEU A 98 -4.48 -21.23 15.32
N LYS A 99 -4.96 -20.35 16.22
CA LYS A 99 -5.53 -19.05 15.86
C LYS A 99 -4.43 -18.06 15.53
N ALA A 100 -3.37 -17.99 16.35
CA ALA A 100 -2.18 -17.19 16.05
C ALA A 100 -1.57 -17.59 14.69
N LYS A 101 -1.36 -18.89 14.48
CA LYS A 101 -0.80 -19.45 13.24
C LYS A 101 -1.64 -19.06 12.02
N LYS A 102 -2.96 -19.18 12.09
CA LYS A 102 -3.88 -18.78 11.00
C LYS A 102 -3.84 -17.28 10.75
N MET A 103 -3.85 -16.45 11.79
CA MET A 103 -3.81 -14.99 11.63
C MET A 103 -2.49 -14.53 11.01
N LEU A 104 -1.37 -15.09 11.48
CA LEU A 104 -0.04 -14.79 10.94
C LEU A 104 0.09 -15.23 9.48
N ALA A 105 -0.32 -16.46 9.16
CA ALA A 105 -0.29 -16.97 7.79
C ALA A 105 -1.18 -16.14 6.83
N ASN A 106 -2.36 -15.73 7.29
CA ASN A 106 -3.25 -14.87 6.51
C ASN A 106 -2.66 -13.47 6.30
N PHE A 107 -1.97 -12.92 7.31
CA PHE A 107 -1.28 -11.64 7.18
C PHE A 107 -0.11 -11.74 6.20
N LEU A 108 0.74 -12.77 6.29
CA LEU A 108 1.88 -12.96 5.38
C LEU A 108 1.43 -13.18 3.93
N LYS A 109 0.38 -13.96 3.68
CA LYS A 109 -0.21 -14.10 2.33
C LYS A 109 -0.75 -12.77 1.81
N PHE A 110 -1.38 -11.99 2.68
CA PHE A 110 -1.88 -10.67 2.33
C PHE A 110 -0.76 -9.68 2.02
N ASP A 111 0.33 -9.69 2.81
CA ASP A 111 1.51 -8.87 2.58
C ASP A 111 2.19 -9.16 1.24
N GLN A 112 2.39 -10.45 0.92
CA GLN A 112 2.94 -10.87 -0.36
C GLN A 112 2.08 -10.36 -1.53
N ARG A 113 0.74 -10.49 -1.42
CA ARG A 113 -0.19 -9.97 -2.41
C ARG A 113 -0.17 -8.44 -2.50
N THR A 114 -0.04 -7.76 -1.37
CA THR A 114 0.01 -6.30 -1.28
C THR A 114 1.28 -5.75 -1.91
N THR A 115 2.40 -6.45 -1.75
CA THR A 115 3.66 -6.11 -2.43
C THR A 115 3.51 -6.16 -3.94
N TRP A 116 2.90 -7.22 -4.49
CA TRP A 116 2.62 -7.31 -5.93
C TRP A 116 1.67 -6.21 -6.42
N ILE A 117 0.62 -5.90 -5.66
CA ILE A 117 -0.32 -4.81 -6.00
C ILE A 117 0.40 -3.46 -5.95
N GLY A 118 1.25 -3.21 -4.94
CA GLY A 118 2.05 -2.00 -4.82
C GLY A 118 3.00 -1.81 -6.00
N ILE A 119 3.70 -2.89 -6.41
CA ILE A 119 4.54 -2.89 -7.62
C ILE A 119 3.71 -2.57 -8.86
N ALA A 120 2.53 -3.19 -9.02
CA ALA A 120 1.66 -2.94 -10.15
C ALA A 120 1.15 -1.48 -10.19
N ILE A 121 0.77 -0.91 -9.05
CA ILE A 121 0.39 0.50 -8.92
C ILE A 121 1.57 1.42 -9.30
N GLY A 122 2.79 1.11 -8.83
CA GLY A 122 4.00 1.86 -9.16
C GLY A 122 4.34 1.83 -10.64
N ILE A 123 4.32 0.64 -11.27
CA ILE A 123 4.54 0.48 -12.72
C ILE A 123 3.46 1.20 -13.51
N SER A 124 2.19 1.08 -13.11
CA SER A 124 1.08 1.75 -13.78
C SER A 124 1.20 3.27 -13.69
N GLY A 125 1.61 3.80 -12.54
CA GLY A 125 1.91 5.23 -12.38
C GLY A 125 3.04 5.72 -13.28
N LEU A 126 4.14 4.96 -13.38
CA LEU A 126 5.27 5.25 -14.27
C LEU A 126 4.86 5.25 -15.74
N LEU A 127 4.12 4.22 -16.17
CA LEU A 127 3.63 4.10 -17.55
C LEU A 127 2.66 5.25 -17.88
N MET A 128 1.74 5.59 -16.97
CA MET A 128 0.84 6.72 -17.17
C MET A 128 1.59 8.05 -17.25
N PHE A 129 2.65 8.26 -16.46
CA PHE A 129 3.51 9.43 -16.56
C PHE A 129 4.21 9.54 -17.93
N SER A 130 4.69 8.42 -18.48
CA SER A 130 5.29 8.40 -19.81
C SER A 130 4.29 8.72 -20.94
N VAL A 131 3.06 8.20 -20.87
CA VAL A 131 1.99 8.49 -21.84
C VAL A 131 1.56 9.96 -21.76
N ILE A 132 1.43 10.51 -20.56
CA ILE A 132 1.14 11.93 -20.33
C ILE A 132 2.26 12.82 -20.89
N SER A 133 3.53 12.44 -20.68
CA SER A 133 4.69 13.20 -21.16
C SER A 133 4.75 13.25 -22.70
N ILE A 134 4.40 12.14 -23.35
CA ILE A 134 4.29 12.08 -24.82
C ILE A 134 3.14 12.96 -25.31
N MET A 135 1.96 12.90 -24.68
CA MET A 135 0.81 13.74 -25.06
C MET A 135 1.00 15.23 -24.76
N ALA A 136 1.89 15.60 -23.83
CA ALA A 136 2.23 16.99 -23.55
C ALA A 136 3.31 17.57 -24.49
N SER A 137 3.99 16.71 -25.26
CA SER A 137 5.04 17.07 -26.22
C SER A 137 4.52 17.25 -27.65
N TYR A 138 3.23 17.01 -27.89
CA TYR A 138 2.49 17.26 -29.13
C TYR A 138 1.48 18.39 -28.93
#